data_AF-A0AA41XLS4-F1
#
_entry.id   AF-A0AA41XLS4-F1
#
_cell.length_a   1.000
_cell.length_b   1.000
_cell.length_c   1.000
_cell.angle_alpha   90.00
_cell.angle_beta   90.00
_cell.angle_gamma   90.00
#
_symmetry.space_group_name_H-M   'P 1'
#
loop_
_entity.id
_entity.type
_entity.pdbx_description
1 polymer ?
#
loop_
_entity_poly.entity_id
_entity_poly.type
_entity_poly.pdbx_seq_one_letter_code
_entity_poly.pdbx_strand_id
1 'polypeptide(L)'
;MAKQTCPRCGMESKRDAWWDRHPVAAVIAGLYTLTFMAMMLSVYPVAAAVMIVVAAVSGLLYSAARERRRRAALAARADWEHQALMAASLRWPAPPALPTATPPRRRRGADHWSTTEPMRKSA
;
A
#
# COMPACT_ATOMS: atom_id res chain seq x y z
N MET A 1 14.70 9.29 5.91
CA MET A 1 13.27 9.13 5.53
C MET A 1 12.44 8.78 6.77
N ALA A 2 11.62 9.70 7.30
CA ALA A 2 10.86 9.52 8.55
C ALA A 2 9.61 8.64 8.37
N LYS A 3 9.48 7.55 9.14
CA LYS A 3 8.27 6.69 9.15
C LYS A 3 7.16 7.50 9.81
N GLN A 4 6.25 8.06 9.03
CA GLN A 4 5.07 8.73 9.56
C GLN A 4 3.99 7.68 9.79
N THR A 5 3.94 7.13 11.00
CA THR A 5 2.86 6.24 11.45
C THR A 5 1.54 7.01 11.48
N CYS A 6 0.50 6.47 10.84
CA CYS A 6 -0.84 7.07 10.89
C CYS A 6 -1.35 7.07 12.34
N PRO A 7 -1.78 8.22 12.89
CA PRO A 7 -2.25 8.31 14.28
C PRO A 7 -3.57 7.56 14.52
N ARG A 8 -4.31 7.17 13.48
CA ARG A 8 -5.62 6.50 13.59
C ARG A 8 -5.54 4.97 13.58
N CYS A 9 -4.64 4.38 12.80
CA CYS A 9 -4.57 2.93 12.63
C CYS A 9 -3.18 2.34 12.88
N GLY A 10 -2.16 3.17 13.15
CA GLY A 10 -0.77 2.76 13.41
C GLY A 10 -0.05 2.07 12.24
N MET A 11 -0.77 1.64 11.20
CA MET A 11 -0.27 0.72 10.17
C MET A 11 -0.30 1.29 8.75
N GLU A 12 -1.04 2.36 8.49
CA GLU A 12 -0.99 3.06 7.21
C GLU A 12 0.13 4.09 7.18
N SER A 13 1.35 3.58 7.08
CA SER A 13 2.46 4.34 6.50
C SER A 13 2.96 3.61 5.27
N LYS A 14 2.05 3.31 4.34
CA LYS A 14 2.46 2.85 3.02
C LYS A 14 3.01 4.07 2.29
N ARG A 15 4.30 4.35 2.47
CA ARG A 15 5.04 5.13 1.47
C ARG A 15 4.83 4.42 0.14
N ASP A 16 4.58 5.19 -0.91
CA ASP A 16 4.62 4.70 -2.29
C ASP A 16 5.89 3.85 -2.42
N ALA A 17 5.73 2.57 -2.77
CA ALA A 17 6.89 1.75 -3.01
C ALA A 17 7.64 2.40 -4.19
N TRP A 18 8.98 2.34 -4.20
CA TRP A 18 9.75 2.91 -5.32
C TRP A 18 9.25 2.38 -6.69
N TRP A 19 8.84 1.12 -6.73
CA TRP A 19 8.19 0.50 -7.89
C TRP A 19 6.85 1.14 -8.30
N ASP A 20 6.06 1.67 -7.35
CA ASP A 20 4.83 2.41 -7.65
C ASP A 20 5.15 3.76 -8.33
N ARG A 21 6.34 4.34 -8.08
CA ARG A 21 6.79 5.58 -8.70
C ARG A 21 7.45 5.39 -10.07
N HIS A 22 8.00 4.20 -10.32
CA HIS A 22 8.71 3.89 -11.56
C HIS A 22 8.17 2.60 -12.21
N PRO A 23 6.94 2.63 -12.76
CA PRO A 23 6.30 1.44 -13.34
C PRO A 23 7.11 0.88 -14.52
N VAL A 24 7.74 1.75 -15.33
CA VAL A 24 8.58 1.34 -16.45
C VAL A 24 9.81 0.55 -15.97
N ALA A 25 10.49 1.03 -14.92
CA ALA A 25 11.63 0.32 -14.36
C ALA A 25 11.22 -1.03 -13.74
N ALA A 26 10.03 -1.10 -13.14
CA ALA A 26 9.44 -2.35 -12.66
C ALA A 26 9.23 -3.37 -13.77
N VAL A 27 8.66 -2.93 -14.90
CA VAL A 27 8.41 -3.80 -16.05
C VAL A 27 9.72 -4.28 -16.67
N ILE A 28 10.70 -3.38 -16.87
CA ILE A 28 12.01 -3.75 -17.43
C ILE A 28 12.72 -4.76 -16.52
N ALA A 29 12.74 -4.54 -15.21
CA ALA A 29 13.34 -5.48 -14.26
C ALA A 29 12.60 -6.83 -14.25
N GLY A 30 11.27 -6.83 -14.35
CA GLY A 30 10.48 -8.05 -14.46
C GLY A 30 10.77 -8.83 -15.75
N LEU A 31 10.82 -8.15 -16.90
CA LEU A 31 11.16 -8.78 -18.18
C LEU A 31 12.59 -9.34 -18.17
N TYR A 32 13.56 -8.58 -17.65
CA TYR A 32 14.93 -9.04 -17.53
C TYR A 32 15.06 -10.30 -16.66
N THR A 33 14.36 -10.35 -15.52
CA THR A 33 14.40 -11.54 -14.66
C THR A 33 13.75 -12.75 -15.33
N LEU A 34 12.64 -12.57 -16.06
CA LEU A 34 11.99 -13.64 -16.82
C LEU A 34 12.86 -14.18 -17.95
N THR A 35 13.45 -13.30 -18.78
CA THR A 35 14.33 -13.73 -19.88
C THR A 35 15.59 -14.39 -19.36
N PHE A 36 16.19 -13.88 -18.28
CA PHE A 36 17.34 -14.50 -17.64
C PHE A 36 17.01 -15.89 -17.10
N MET A 37 15.86 -16.08 -16.44
CA MET A 37 15.43 -17.40 -15.96
C MET A 37 15.18 -18.38 -17.11
N ALA A 38 14.59 -17.93 -18.22
CA ALA A 38 14.39 -18.77 -19.41
C ALA A 38 15.73 -19.21 -20.02
N MET A 39 16.69 -18.30 -20.12
CA MET A 39 18.04 -18.62 -20.60
C MET A 39 18.76 -19.58 -19.66
N MET A 40 18.64 -19.39 -18.33
CA MET A 40 19.25 -20.28 -17.35
C MET A 40 18.64 -21.69 -17.37
N LEU A 41 17.33 -21.81 -17.65
CA LEU A 41 16.64 -23.10 -17.80
C LEU A 41 17.20 -23.91 -18.98
N SER A 42 17.60 -23.24 -20.06
CA SER A 42 18.21 -23.89 -21.23
C SER A 42 19.60 -24.47 -20.93
N VAL A 43 20.37 -23.84 -20.03
CA VAL A 43 21.76 -24.26 -19.75
C VAL A 43 21.82 -25.17 -18.52
N TYR A 44 21.06 -24.87 -17.48
CA TYR A 44 21.07 -25.55 -16.19
C TYR A 44 19.64 -25.79 -15.67
N PRO A 45 18.92 -26.78 -16.23
CA PRO A 45 17.49 -26.94 -16.00
C PRO A 45 17.13 -27.25 -14.54
N VAL A 46 17.95 -28.04 -13.84
CA VAL A 46 17.72 -28.40 -12.44
C VAL A 46 17.88 -27.20 -11.51
N ALA A 47 18.96 -26.44 -11.68
CA ALA A 47 19.22 -25.26 -10.86
C ALA A 47 18.16 -24.17 -11.10
N ALA A 48 17.75 -23.96 -12.35
CA ALA A 48 16.68 -23.03 -12.68
C ALA A 48 15.33 -23.46 -12.07
N ALA A 49 14.98 -24.75 -12.13
CA ALA A 49 13.75 -25.27 -11.51
C ALA A 49 13.72 -25.01 -9.99
N VAL A 50 14.84 -25.24 -9.29
CA VAL A 50 14.95 -24.93 -7.85
C VAL A 50 14.72 -23.45 -7.58
N MET A 51 15.35 -22.56 -8.36
CA MET A 51 15.18 -21.11 -8.19
C MET A 51 13.73 -20.65 -8.44
N ILE A 52 13.06 -21.22 -9.44
CA ILE A 52 11.64 -20.92 -9.73
C ILE A 52 10.75 -21.34 -8.57
N VAL A 53 10.96 -22.54 -8.02
CA VAL A 53 10.18 -23.02 -6.85
C VAL A 53 10.41 -22.12 -5.64
N VAL A 54 11.66 -21.73 -5.35
CA VAL A 54 11.98 -20.81 -4.25
C VAL A 54 11.31 -19.44 -4.46
N ALA A 55 11.33 -18.90 -5.69
CA ALA A 55 10.67 -17.64 -6.02
C ALA A 55 9.14 -17.73 -5.85
N ALA A 56 8.53 -18.84 -6.28
CA ALA A 56 7.09 -19.06 -6.12
C ALA A 56 6.67 -19.17 -4.65
N VAL A 57 7.41 -19.97 -3.86
CA VAL A 57 7.14 -20.14 -2.42
C VAL A 57 7.31 -18.83 -1.66
N SER A 58 8.41 -18.11 -1.90
CA SER A 58 8.66 -16.80 -1.26
C SER A 58 7.61 -15.76 -1.66
N GLY A 59 7.18 -15.74 -2.93
CA GLY A 59 6.08 -14.89 -3.40
C GLY A 59 4.75 -15.20 -2.70
N LEU A 60 4.44 -16.48 -2.49
CA LEU A 60 3.23 -16.91 -1.79
C LEU A 60 3.26 -16.59 -0.29
N LEU A 61 4.40 -16.78 0.37
CA LEU A 61 4.61 -16.34 1.75
C LEU A 61 4.47 -14.82 1.88
N TYR A 62 5.03 -14.07 0.94
CA TYR A 62 4.93 -12.62 0.91
C TYR A 62 3.48 -12.16 0.72
N SER A 63 2.72 -12.78 -0.18
CA SER A 63 1.31 -12.44 -0.42
C SER A 63 0.44 -12.76 0.79
N ALA A 64 0.66 -13.90 1.45
CA ALA A 64 -0.02 -14.26 2.69
C ALA A 64 0.29 -13.26 3.82
N ALA A 65 1.56 -12.88 3.98
CA ALA A 65 1.96 -11.86 4.95
C ALA A 65 1.36 -10.48 4.62
N ARG A 66 1.26 -10.14 3.33
CA ARG A 66 0.63 -8.91 2.86
C ARG A 66 -0.85 -8.88 3.24
N GLU A 67 -1.56 -9.97 3.05
CA GLU A 67 -2.99 -10.09 3.36
C GLU A 67 -3.24 -10.00 4.86
N ARG A 68 -2.43 -10.69 5.68
CA ARG A 68 -2.49 -10.56 7.15
C ARG A 68 -2.32 -9.10 7.60
N ARG A 69 -1.37 -8.37 7.01
CA ARG A 69 -1.15 -6.94 7.30
C ARG A 69 -2.35 -6.08 6.89
N ARG A 70 -3.02 -6.39 5.76
CA ARG A 70 -4.24 -5.67 5.34
C ARG A 70 -5.36 -5.86 6.35
N ARG A 71 -5.61 -7.11 6.77
CA ARG A 71 -6.66 -7.44 7.76
C ARG A 71 -6.38 -6.81 9.12
N ALA A 72 -5.13 -6.86 9.58
CA ALA A 72 -4.73 -6.23 10.83
C ALA A 72 -4.93 -4.70 10.80
N ALA A 73 -4.73 -4.05 9.64
CA ALA A 73 -4.96 -2.61 9.50
C ALA A 73 -6.44 -2.25 9.56
N LEU A 74 -7.32 -3.13 9.07
CA LEU A 74 -8.77 -2.97 9.20
C LEU A 74 -9.23 -3.17 10.64
N ALA A 75 -8.73 -4.21 11.32
CA ALA A 75 -9.03 -4.45 12.74
C ALA A 75 -8.61 -3.25 13.61
N ALA A 76 -7.38 -2.76 13.43
CA ALA A 76 -6.89 -1.59 14.18
C ALA A 76 -7.73 -0.32 13.96
N ARG A 77 -8.31 -0.13 12.76
CA ARG A 77 -9.23 0.99 12.50
C ARG A 77 -10.57 0.81 13.21
N ALA A 78 -11.12 -0.41 13.17
CA ALA A 78 -12.38 -0.74 13.84
C ALA A 78 -12.25 -0.58 15.36
N ASP A 79 -11.15 -1.04 15.94
CA ASP A 79 -10.87 -0.90 17.38
C ASP A 79 -10.78 0.57 17.80
N TRP A 80 -10.11 1.40 17.00
CA TRP A 80 -10.01 2.84 17.26
C TRP A 80 -11.39 3.53 17.18
N GLU A 81 -12.21 3.19 16.19
CA GLU A 81 -13.57 3.73 16.07
C GLU A 81 -14.47 3.29 17.22
N HIS A 82 -14.34 2.03 17.65
CA HIS A 82 -15.07 1.51 18.79
C HIS A 82 -14.69 2.24 20.09
N GLN A 83 -13.40 2.45 20.33
CA GLN A 83 -12.91 3.22 21.47
C GLN A 83 -13.37 4.68 21.44
N ALA A 84 -13.38 5.31 20.26
CA ALA A 84 -13.86 6.69 20.11
C ALA A 84 -15.38 6.80 20.42
N LEU A 85 -16.18 5.84 19.97
CA LEU A 85 -17.62 5.78 20.28
C LEU A 85 -17.88 5.55 21.77
N MET A 86 -17.14 4.65 22.42
CA MET A 86 -17.25 4.41 23.87
C MET A 86 -16.81 5.64 24.68
N ALA A 87 -15.77 6.35 24.26
CA ALA A 87 -15.35 7.59 24.92
C ALA A 87 -16.36 8.73 24.76
N ALA A 88 -17.07 8.77 23.61
CA ALA A 88 -18.12 9.75 23.36
C ALA A 88 -19.41 9.44 24.14
N SER A 89 -19.78 8.17 24.30
CA SER A 89 -20.99 7.76 25.04
C SER A 89 -20.88 8.03 26.55
N LEU A 90 -19.66 8.06 27.10
CA LEU A 90 -19.39 8.43 28.50
C LEU A 90 -19.51 9.94 28.78
N ARG A 91 -19.64 10.80 27.76
CA ARG A 91 -19.84 12.24 27.93
C ARG A 91 -21.33 12.57 27.88
N TRP A 92 -21.89 13.00 29.01
CA TRP A 92 -23.23 13.59 29.08
C TRP A 92 -23.14 15.13 29.25
N PRO A 93 -23.92 15.92 28.50
CA PRO A 93 -24.88 15.53 27.46
C PRO A 93 -24.19 15.03 26.18
N ALA A 94 -24.86 14.13 25.46
CA ALA A 94 -24.32 13.48 24.26
C ALA A 94 -23.92 14.54 23.22
N PRO A 95 -22.65 14.61 22.80
CA PRO A 95 -22.24 15.55 21.76
C PRO A 95 -22.93 15.22 20.43
N PRO A 96 -23.23 16.23 19.59
CA PRO A 96 -23.84 16.02 18.29
C PRO A 96 -22.99 15.04 17.46
N ALA A 97 -23.67 14.13 16.76
CA ALA A 97 -23.10 13.02 16.01
C ALA A 97 -21.76 13.39 15.35
N LEU A 98 -20.74 12.57 15.62
CA LEU A 98 -19.41 12.70 15.02
C LEU A 98 -19.56 12.98 13.51
N PRO A 99 -18.85 13.98 12.95
CA PRO A 99 -18.92 14.25 11.53
C PRO A 99 -18.58 12.96 10.80
N THR A 100 -19.55 12.49 10.00
CA THR A 100 -19.37 11.39 9.06
C THR A 100 -18.04 11.64 8.38
N ALA A 101 -17.06 10.77 8.61
CA ALA A 101 -15.73 10.97 8.08
C ALA A 101 -15.84 11.00 6.57
N THR A 102 -15.99 12.19 5.98
CA THR A 102 -15.74 12.41 4.57
C THR A 102 -14.37 11.82 4.34
N PRO A 103 -14.23 10.78 3.49
CA PRO A 103 -12.93 10.20 3.23
C PRO A 103 -12.02 11.38 2.88
N PRO A 104 -10.83 11.51 3.49
CA PRO A 104 -9.93 12.59 3.13
C PRO A 104 -9.80 12.54 1.62
N ARG A 105 -10.23 13.61 0.94
CA ARG A 105 -10.09 13.77 -0.50
C ARG A 105 -8.64 13.47 -0.77
N ARG A 106 -8.35 12.25 -1.24
CA ARG A 106 -6.99 11.81 -1.55
C ARG A 106 -6.45 12.93 -2.42
N ARG A 107 -5.47 13.68 -1.93
CA ARG A 107 -4.54 14.36 -2.84
C ARG A 107 -3.87 13.22 -3.56
N ARG A 108 -4.50 12.81 -4.65
CA ARG A 108 -3.94 11.90 -5.62
C ARG A 108 -2.62 12.55 -5.99
N GLY A 109 -1.51 11.92 -5.60
CA GLY A 109 -0.19 12.42 -5.98
C GLY A 109 -0.23 12.62 -7.48
N ALA A 110 0.08 13.84 -7.93
CA ALA A 110 -0.15 14.31 -9.29
C ALA A 110 0.06 13.17 -10.29
N ASP A 111 -1.04 12.67 -10.83
CA ASP A 111 -0.97 11.73 -11.94
C ASP A 111 -0.27 12.51 -13.04
N HIS A 112 0.82 12.00 -13.62
CA HIS A 112 1.49 12.63 -14.77
C HIS A 112 0.58 12.71 -16.01
N TRP A 113 -0.65 12.20 -15.90
CA TRP A 113 -1.74 12.26 -16.86
C TRP A 113 -2.80 13.33 -16.55
N SER A 114 -2.75 13.99 -15.39
CA SER A 114 -3.69 15.07 -15.08
C SER A 114 -3.17 16.38 -15.68
N THR A 115 -3.93 16.94 -16.63
CA THR A 115 -3.69 18.28 -17.18
C THR A 115 -3.52 19.28 -16.05
N THR A 116 -2.36 19.90 -15.95
CA THR A 116 -2.09 20.96 -14.99
C THR A 116 -3.00 22.14 -15.32
N GLU A 117 -4.01 22.40 -14.48
CA GLU A 117 -4.78 23.63 -14.61
C GLU A 117 -3.83 24.83 -14.39
N PRO A 118 -3.85 25.84 -15.28
CA PRO A 118 -3.00 27.01 -15.11
C PRO A 118 -3.41 27.75 -13.83
N MET A 119 -2.42 28.12 -13.02
CA MET A 119 -2.65 28.98 -11.85
C MET A 119 -3.37 30.25 -12.30
N ARG A 120 -4.62 30.41 -11.86
CA ARG A 120 -5.39 31.63 -12.03
C ARG A 120 -4.60 32.75 -11.34
N LYS A 121 -4.07 33.70 -12.11
CA LYS A 121 -3.47 34.93 -11.56
C LYS A 121 -4.60 35.67 -10.84
N SER A 122 -4.45 35.81 -9.53
CA SER A 122 -5.17 36.82 -8.76
C SER A 122 -4.80 38.19 -9.30
N ALA A 123 -5.81 39.06 -9.35
CA ALA A 123 -5.86 40.36 -10.00
C ALA A 123 -4.64 41.26 -9.80
#